data_AF-A0A5S4UQJ6-F1
#
_entry.id   AF-A0A5S4UQJ6-F1
#
_cell.length_a   1.000
_cell.length_b   1.000
_cell.length_c   1.000
_cell.angle_alpha   90.00
_cell.angle_beta   90.00
_cell.angle_gamma   90.00
#
_symmetry.space_group_name_H-M   'P 1'
#
loop_
_entity.id
_entity.type
_entity.pdbx_description
1 polymer ?
#
loop_
_entity_poly.entity_id
_entity_poly.type
_entity_poly.pdbx_seq_one_letter_code
_entity_poly.pdbx_strand_id
1 'polypeptide(L)'
;MTTTLRFFLLALGAVILTGCQNLSQPSASGEVCTTVSPCNGNAVGNSSTTAYTQNNVGSTTNTIRIIKQEPILVTATGYAAAMTNKRLSASQARILSLRSSMLDAYRNLSERVYGLKIDGSSSLSNMVMQNDELRTYVDAYLVGAKVVSQREHEDGTFETVVEMALQENFRECLTSSSIQTDPNCKVQPGYRTLNVQNTTPTSNFYSIE
;
A
#
# COMPACT_ATOMS: atom_id res chain seq x y z
N MET A 1 -31.62 -28.65 -37.05
CA MET A 1 -31.87 -27.44 -37.87
C MET A 1 -32.03 -26.19 -36.99
N THR A 2 -31.18 -26.00 -35.98
CA THR A 2 -31.33 -24.90 -34.98
C THR A 2 -30.01 -24.20 -34.64
N THR A 3 -28.88 -24.61 -35.21
CA THR A 3 -27.55 -24.06 -34.93
C THR A 3 -27.07 -23.01 -35.94
N THR A 4 -27.73 -22.90 -37.10
CA THR A 4 -27.37 -21.94 -38.16
C THR A 4 -27.95 -20.54 -37.92
N LEU A 5 -28.95 -20.39 -37.04
CA LEU A 5 -29.61 -19.11 -36.77
C LEU A 5 -28.85 -18.21 -35.79
N ARG A 6 -27.96 -18.78 -34.95
CA ARG A 6 -27.17 -18.00 -33.97
C ARG A 6 -25.95 -17.31 -34.57
N PHE A 7 -25.41 -17.80 -35.69
CA PHE A 7 -24.27 -17.17 -36.35
C PHE A 7 -24.65 -15.93 -37.17
N PHE A 8 -25.91 -15.81 -37.60
CA PHE A 8 -26.37 -14.64 -38.36
C PHE A 8 -26.55 -13.38 -37.49
N LEU A 9 -26.69 -13.53 -36.17
CA LEU A 9 -26.82 -12.40 -35.22
C LEU A 9 -25.48 -11.78 -34.80
N LEU A 10 -24.34 -12.43 -35.10
CA LEU A 10 -23.01 -11.91 -34.77
C LEU A 10 -22.40 -11.00 -35.85
N ALA A 11 -23.02 -10.91 -37.04
CA ALA A 11 -22.46 -10.16 -38.18
C ALA A 11 -22.97 -8.70 -38.30
N LEU A 12 -23.92 -8.26 -37.47
CA LEU A 12 -24.56 -6.94 -37.57
C LEU A 12 -24.09 -5.91 -36.50
N GLY A 13 -23.15 -6.28 -35.64
CA GLY A 13 -22.67 -5.44 -34.53
C GLY A 13 -21.39 -4.65 -34.79
N ALA A 14 -20.94 -4.50 -36.05
CA ALA A 14 -19.64 -3.92 -36.38
C ALA A 14 -19.75 -2.66 -37.26
N VAL A 15 -20.58 -1.69 -36.88
CA VAL A 15 -20.57 -0.35 -37.51
C VAL A 15 -20.92 0.70 -36.47
N ILE A 16 -19.93 1.20 -35.72
CA ILE A 16 -19.68 2.64 -35.46
C ILE A 16 -18.54 2.79 -34.43
N LEU A 17 -17.30 2.92 -34.91
CA LEU A 17 -16.22 3.53 -34.13
C LEU A 17 -15.44 4.50 -35.02
N THR A 18 -16.11 5.56 -35.43
CA THR A 18 -15.47 6.78 -35.92
C THR A 18 -15.04 7.62 -34.71
N GLY A 19 -13.76 7.60 -34.40
CA GLY A 19 -13.14 8.43 -33.37
C GLY A 19 -11.82 9.02 -33.86
N CYS A 20 -11.86 10.32 -34.16
CA CYS A 20 -10.78 11.31 -34.32
C CYS A 20 -9.49 10.94 -35.08
N GLN A 21 -9.49 11.39 -36.33
CA GLN A 21 -8.36 11.76 -37.18
C GLN A 21 -7.54 12.95 -36.65
N ASN A 22 -6.21 12.85 -36.82
CA ASN A 22 -5.23 13.92 -37.07
C ASN A 22 -5.02 15.05 -36.02
N LEU A 23 -3.95 14.92 -35.22
CA LEU A 23 -3.18 16.06 -34.72
C LEU A 23 -1.69 15.82 -34.99
N SER A 24 -1.14 16.50 -35.99
CA SER A 24 0.21 17.10 -35.88
C SER A 24 0.50 17.99 -37.07
N GLN A 25 0.38 19.28 -36.79
CA GLN A 25 0.87 20.43 -37.56
C GLN A 25 2.41 20.36 -37.72
N PRO A 26 2.98 20.99 -38.76
CA PRO A 26 4.41 21.29 -38.80
C PRO A 26 4.78 22.33 -37.73
N SER A 27 5.75 22.02 -36.88
CA SER A 27 6.37 22.99 -35.97
C SER A 27 7.32 23.91 -36.74
N ALA A 28 7.29 25.21 -36.42
CA ALA A 28 7.98 26.28 -37.12
C ALA A 28 9.53 26.32 -36.96
N SER A 29 10.18 25.22 -36.55
CA SER A 29 11.63 25.22 -36.26
C SER A 29 12.44 24.03 -36.83
N GLY A 30 11.84 23.14 -37.63
CA GLY A 30 12.61 22.23 -38.49
C GLY A 30 13.55 21.23 -37.80
N GLU A 31 13.24 20.73 -36.59
CA GLU A 31 14.02 19.68 -35.94
C GLU A 31 13.26 18.35 -35.77
N VAL A 32 13.94 17.25 -36.05
CA VAL A 32 13.43 15.87 -36.05
C VAL A 32 13.61 15.25 -34.65
N CYS A 33 12.52 14.80 -34.03
CA CYS A 33 12.54 14.11 -32.74
C CYS A 33 12.80 12.61 -32.91
N THR A 34 13.79 12.05 -32.21
CA THR A 34 14.21 10.63 -32.29
C THR A 34 13.75 9.77 -31.10
N THR A 35 12.73 10.18 -30.34
CA THR A 35 12.25 9.41 -29.18
C THR A 35 10.74 9.18 -29.22
N VAL A 36 10.32 8.00 -28.75
CA VAL A 36 8.93 7.49 -28.76
C VAL A 36 8.11 8.07 -27.60
N SER A 37 8.12 9.39 -27.41
CA SER A 37 7.27 10.07 -26.42
C SER A 37 6.66 11.35 -27.00
N PRO A 38 5.44 11.75 -26.56
CA PRO A 38 4.78 12.96 -27.06
C PRO A 38 5.65 14.20 -26.81
N CYS A 39 5.91 14.97 -27.87
CA CYS A 39 6.75 16.15 -27.85
C CYS A 39 6.06 17.32 -27.13
N ASN A 40 6.03 17.30 -25.80
CA ASN A 40 5.57 18.44 -25.01
C ASN A 40 6.72 19.40 -24.71
N GLY A 41 7.24 20.08 -25.74
CA GLY A 41 8.03 21.33 -25.68
C GLY A 41 9.26 21.42 -24.75
N ASN A 42 9.58 20.39 -23.98
CA ASN A 42 10.61 20.43 -22.96
C ASN A 42 11.92 20.02 -23.61
N ALA A 43 12.70 21.02 -24.01
CA ALA A 43 14.08 20.85 -24.37
C ALA A 43 14.86 20.30 -23.16
N VAL A 44 15.20 19.01 -23.19
CA VAL A 44 16.24 18.47 -22.31
C VAL A 44 17.55 18.69 -23.02
N GLY A 45 18.18 19.83 -22.75
CA GLY A 45 19.44 20.21 -23.36
C GLY A 45 20.13 21.34 -22.63
N ASN A 46 21.25 20.97 -22.01
CA ASN A 46 22.39 21.78 -21.62
C ASN A 46 22.43 22.36 -20.19
N SER A 47 23.39 21.81 -19.45
CA SER A 47 23.90 22.21 -18.15
C SER A 47 24.33 23.68 -18.13
N SER A 48 23.37 24.57 -17.99
CA SER A 48 23.62 25.99 -17.70
C SER A 48 23.73 26.13 -16.19
N THR A 49 24.97 26.22 -15.72
CA THR A 49 25.33 26.66 -14.37
C THR A 49 24.62 27.97 -14.04
N THR A 50 23.45 27.88 -13.41
CA THR A 50 22.82 29.02 -12.78
C THR A 50 23.45 29.15 -11.41
N ALA A 51 24.29 30.17 -11.28
CA ALA A 51 24.92 30.57 -10.03
C ALA A 51 23.83 30.78 -8.97
N TYR A 52 23.84 29.94 -7.94
CA TYR A 52 23.17 30.26 -6.68
C TYR A 52 23.96 31.40 -6.05
N THR A 53 23.36 32.58 -5.99
CA THR A 53 23.80 33.65 -5.10
C THR A 53 23.59 33.15 -3.67
N GLN A 54 24.68 32.73 -3.03
CA GLN A 54 24.75 32.47 -1.60
C GLN A 54 24.53 33.80 -0.88
N ASN A 55 23.27 34.11 -0.59
CA ASN A 55 22.95 35.15 0.39
C ASN A 55 23.50 34.67 1.72
N ASN A 56 24.43 35.47 2.25
CA ASN A 56 25.10 35.29 3.52
C ASN A 56 24.06 35.42 4.65
N VAL A 57 23.35 34.34 4.94
CA VAL A 57 22.59 34.17 6.18
C VAL A 57 23.58 33.62 7.18
N GLY A 58 23.90 34.45 8.18
CA GLY A 58 24.76 34.09 9.28
C GLY A 58 24.40 32.72 9.83
N SER A 59 25.41 31.87 9.94
CA SER A 59 25.33 30.51 10.46
C SER A 59 24.97 30.54 11.94
N THR A 60 23.70 30.75 12.26
CA THR A 60 23.10 30.20 13.48
C THR A 60 22.86 28.73 13.21
N THR A 61 23.75 27.88 13.71
CA THR A 61 23.63 26.43 13.69
C THR A 61 22.41 26.01 14.51
N ASN A 62 21.23 26.11 13.91
CA ASN A 62 20.01 25.50 14.42
C ASN A 62 20.14 23.98 14.22
N THR A 63 20.86 23.35 15.14
CA THR A 63 20.94 21.90 15.25
C THR A 63 19.59 21.42 15.74
N ILE A 64 18.69 21.14 14.79
CA ILE A 64 17.41 20.48 15.07
C ILE A 64 17.77 19.11 15.66
N ARG A 65 17.59 18.95 16.97
CA ARG A 65 17.68 17.63 17.60
C ARG A 65 16.48 16.84 17.10
N ILE A 66 16.69 16.00 16.09
CA ILE A 66 15.73 14.98 15.70
C ILE A 66 15.75 13.96 16.84
N ILE A 67 14.87 14.14 17.82
CA ILE A 67 14.63 13.15 18.86
C ILE A 67 13.87 12.04 18.16
N LYS A 68 14.59 11.04 17.64
CA LYS A 68 14.00 9.84 17.05
C LYS A 68 13.03 9.24 18.06
N GLN A 69 11.74 9.35 17.80
CA GLN A 69 10.74 8.87 18.73
C GLN A 69 10.63 7.36 18.60
N GLU A 70 10.50 6.67 19.74
CA GLU A 70 10.28 5.23 19.73
C GLU A 70 8.94 4.93 19.03
N PRO A 71 8.89 3.90 18.17
CA PRO A 71 7.65 3.53 17.50
C PRO A 71 6.61 3.09 18.51
N ILE A 72 5.35 3.46 18.29
CA ILE A 72 4.26 3.01 19.13
C ILE A 72 3.87 1.60 18.68
N LEU A 73 4.09 0.61 19.54
CA LEU A 73 3.68 -0.77 19.29
C LEU A 73 2.23 -0.96 19.73
N VAL A 74 1.39 -1.37 18.78
CA VAL A 74 0.00 -1.73 19.04
C VAL A 74 -0.12 -3.24 18.89
N THR A 75 -0.47 -3.92 19.98
CA THR A 75 -0.68 -5.36 20.02
C THR A 75 -2.14 -5.68 20.25
N ALA A 76 -2.58 -6.80 19.68
CA ALA A 76 -3.90 -7.36 19.93
C ALA A 76 -3.86 -8.89 19.92
N THR A 77 -4.74 -9.50 20.69
CA THR A 77 -4.89 -10.95 20.81
C THR A 77 -6.24 -11.36 20.26
N GLY A 78 -6.31 -12.47 19.54
CA GLY A 78 -7.55 -13.07 19.06
C GLY A 78 -7.67 -14.53 19.45
N TYR A 79 -8.90 -14.97 19.66
CA TYR A 79 -9.20 -16.32 20.13
C TYR A 79 -10.13 -17.04 19.17
N ALA A 80 -9.98 -18.37 19.07
CA ALA A 80 -10.95 -19.22 18.40
C ALA A 80 -11.08 -20.57 19.08
N ALA A 81 -12.29 -21.11 19.08
CA ALA A 81 -12.54 -22.47 19.53
C ALA A 81 -12.05 -23.49 18.49
N ALA A 82 -11.67 -24.68 18.96
CA ALA A 82 -11.43 -25.81 18.07
C ALA A 82 -12.67 -26.13 17.23
N MET A 83 -12.50 -26.11 15.91
CA MET A 83 -13.52 -26.55 14.98
C MET A 83 -13.70 -28.06 15.08
N THR A 84 -14.92 -28.51 15.33
CA THR A 84 -15.26 -29.93 15.33
C THR A 84 -16.27 -30.19 14.22
N ASN A 85 -15.84 -30.87 13.16
CA ASN A 85 -16.71 -31.22 12.05
C ASN A 85 -16.38 -32.62 11.56
N LYS A 86 -17.39 -33.50 11.48
CA LYS A 86 -17.26 -34.89 11.02
C LYS A 86 -16.74 -35.01 9.57
N ARG A 87 -16.79 -33.93 8.79
CA ARG A 87 -16.33 -33.87 7.39
C ARG A 87 -14.89 -33.34 7.25
N LEU A 88 -14.29 -32.82 8.32
CA LEU A 88 -12.93 -32.29 8.31
C LEU A 88 -11.98 -33.27 9.00
N SER A 89 -10.79 -33.46 8.42
CA SER A 89 -9.67 -34.06 9.14
C SER A 89 -9.32 -33.22 10.37
N ALA A 90 -8.79 -33.84 11.42
CA ALA A 90 -8.26 -33.13 12.60
C ALA A 90 -7.24 -32.04 12.20
N SER A 91 -6.38 -32.31 11.22
CA SER A 91 -5.42 -31.33 10.70
C SER A 91 -6.10 -30.14 10.00
N GLN A 92 -7.16 -30.40 9.22
CA GLN A 92 -7.92 -29.34 8.54
C GLN A 92 -8.68 -28.48 9.54
N ALA A 93 -9.33 -29.10 10.51
CA ALA A 93 -10.01 -28.43 11.62
C ALA A 93 -9.04 -27.52 12.40
N ARG A 94 -7.84 -28.01 12.71
CA ARG A 94 -6.80 -27.23 13.39
C ARG A 94 -6.36 -26.00 12.60
N ILE A 95 -6.06 -26.16 11.31
CA ILE A 95 -5.66 -25.05 10.43
C ILE A 95 -6.76 -23.98 10.35
N LEU A 96 -8.02 -24.41 10.23
CA LEU A 96 -9.13 -23.48 10.15
C LEU A 96 -9.36 -22.75 11.47
N SER A 97 -9.25 -23.44 12.60
CA SER A 97 -9.35 -22.83 13.94
C SER A 97 -8.26 -21.78 14.17
N LEU A 98 -7.02 -22.10 13.78
CA LEU A 98 -5.90 -21.16 13.84
C LEU A 98 -6.15 -19.92 12.97
N ARG A 99 -6.66 -20.09 11.75
CA ARG A 99 -7.04 -18.97 10.88
C ARG A 99 -8.17 -18.13 11.47
N SER A 100 -9.16 -18.76 12.10
CA SER A 100 -10.23 -18.05 12.80
C SER A 100 -9.68 -17.20 13.95
N SER A 101 -8.73 -17.73 14.73
CA SER A 101 -8.06 -16.99 15.81
C SER A 101 -7.27 -15.80 15.26
N MET A 102 -6.57 -15.99 14.14
CA MET A 102 -5.87 -14.91 13.44
C MET A 102 -6.84 -13.82 12.98
N LEU A 103 -7.96 -14.16 12.34
CA LEU A 103 -8.96 -13.18 11.88
C LEU A 103 -9.55 -12.36 13.05
N ASP A 104 -9.83 -13.00 14.19
CA ASP A 104 -10.27 -12.30 15.40
C ASP A 104 -9.18 -11.36 15.93
N ALA A 105 -7.91 -11.76 15.87
CA ALA A 105 -6.79 -10.93 16.30
C ALA A 105 -6.66 -9.65 15.45
N TYR A 106 -6.79 -9.77 14.12
CA TYR A 106 -6.80 -8.60 13.21
C TYR A 106 -8.02 -7.70 13.43
N ARG A 107 -9.19 -8.27 13.76
CA ARG A 107 -10.38 -7.48 14.14
C ARG A 107 -10.13 -6.68 15.43
N ASN A 108 -9.61 -7.33 16.46
CA ASN A 108 -9.29 -6.66 17.72
C ASN A 108 -8.19 -5.58 17.52
N LEU A 109 -7.23 -5.85 16.63
CA LEU A 109 -6.21 -4.88 16.26
C LEU A 109 -6.81 -3.65 15.57
N SER A 110 -7.69 -3.84 14.59
CA SER A 110 -8.31 -2.73 13.87
C SER A 110 -9.16 -1.86 14.79
N GLU A 111 -9.93 -2.46 15.70
CA GLU A 111 -10.68 -1.74 16.72
C GLU A 111 -9.76 -0.89 17.60
N ARG A 112 -8.63 -1.45 18.05
CA ARG A 112 -7.66 -0.74 18.87
C ARG A 112 -6.98 0.41 18.13
N VAL A 113 -6.72 0.24 16.84
CA VAL A 113 -6.11 1.27 15.99
C VAL A 113 -7.10 2.40 15.73
N TYR A 114 -8.30 2.09 15.25
CA TYR A 114 -9.32 3.10 14.96
C TYR A 114 -9.79 3.84 16.22
N GLY A 115 -9.72 3.19 17.40
CA GLY A 115 -9.98 3.80 18.70
C GLY A 115 -8.84 4.67 19.26
N LEU A 116 -7.69 4.76 18.58
CA LEU A 116 -6.55 5.54 19.07
C LEU A 116 -6.89 7.04 19.08
N LYS A 117 -6.60 7.70 20.21
CA LYS A 117 -6.69 9.17 20.34
C LYS A 117 -5.35 9.79 19.97
N ILE A 118 -5.37 10.68 18.99
CA ILE A 118 -4.16 11.34 18.46
C ILE A 118 -3.90 12.65 19.18
N ASP A 119 -4.98 13.39 19.46
CA ASP A 119 -4.97 14.63 20.25
C ASP A 119 -6.20 14.66 21.18
N GLY A 120 -6.18 15.52 22.21
CA GLY A 120 -7.15 15.54 23.32
C GLY A 120 -8.63 15.59 22.92
N SER A 121 -8.95 16.08 21.71
CA SER A 121 -10.30 16.16 21.16
C SER A 121 -10.58 15.28 19.95
N SER A 122 -9.56 14.68 19.32
CA SER A 122 -9.69 14.03 18.01
C SER A 122 -9.24 12.56 18.06
N SER A 123 -10.15 11.65 17.70
CA SER A 123 -9.86 10.22 17.51
C SER A 123 -9.46 9.93 16.07
N LEU A 124 -8.64 8.90 15.88
CA LEU A 124 -8.23 8.43 14.55
C LEU A 124 -9.46 8.09 13.69
N SER A 125 -10.47 7.46 14.30
CA SER A 125 -11.77 7.18 13.65
C SER A 125 -12.39 8.42 13.00
N ASN A 126 -12.35 9.59 13.64
CA ASN A 126 -12.99 10.79 13.09
C ASN A 126 -12.17 11.40 11.95
N MET A 127 -10.85 11.22 11.97
CA MET A 127 -9.95 11.72 10.94
C MET A 127 -10.07 10.90 9.66
N VAL A 128 -10.14 9.57 9.78
CA VAL A 128 -10.30 8.67 8.61
C VAL A 128 -11.67 8.81 7.94
N MET A 129 -12.71 9.27 8.67
CA MET A 129 -14.02 9.56 8.08
C MET A 129 -14.02 10.83 7.22
N GLN A 130 -13.08 11.75 7.47
CA GLN A 130 -12.96 13.01 6.73
C GLN A 130 -11.97 12.91 5.56
N ASN A 131 -11.09 11.90 5.56
CA ASN A 131 -10.04 11.75 4.56
C ASN A 131 -9.87 10.28 4.14
N ASP A 132 -10.29 9.97 2.90
CA ASP A 132 -10.19 8.62 2.31
C ASP A 132 -8.74 8.17 2.05
N GLU A 133 -7.81 9.10 1.81
CA GLU A 133 -6.39 8.76 1.66
C GLU A 133 -5.79 8.34 2.99
N LEU A 134 -6.17 9.04 4.06
CA LEU A 134 -5.76 8.65 5.40
C LEU A 134 -6.29 7.27 5.77
N ARG A 135 -7.56 6.99 5.44
CA ARG A 135 -8.14 5.66 5.60
C ARG A 135 -7.32 4.59 4.87
N THR A 136 -7.00 4.84 3.60
CA THR A 136 -6.19 3.91 2.79
C THR A 136 -4.80 3.69 3.39
N TYR A 137 -4.17 4.76 3.91
CA TYR A 137 -2.88 4.69 4.57
C TYR A 137 -2.94 3.84 5.86
N VAL A 138 -3.93 4.07 6.73
CA VAL A 138 -4.14 3.27 7.95
C VAL A 138 -4.44 1.81 7.62
N ASP A 139 -5.30 1.55 6.64
CA ASP A 139 -5.68 0.20 6.21
C ASP A 139 -4.45 -0.61 5.73
N ALA A 140 -3.50 0.04 5.06
CA ALA A 140 -2.29 -0.64 4.65
C ALA A 140 -1.36 -1.00 5.82
N TYR A 141 -1.28 -0.16 6.86
CA TYR A 141 -0.57 -0.50 8.09
C TYR A 141 -1.23 -1.68 8.82
N LEU A 142 -2.57 -1.75 8.83
CA LEU A 142 -3.32 -2.87 9.40
C LEU A 142 -3.04 -4.19 8.67
N VAL A 143 -3.02 -4.17 7.33
CA VAL A 143 -2.68 -5.35 6.52
C VAL A 143 -1.21 -5.77 6.73
N GLY A 144 -0.32 -4.81 6.97
CA GLY A 144 1.09 -5.06 7.26
C GLY A 144 1.40 -5.56 8.68
N ALA A 145 0.39 -5.74 9.54
CA ALA A 145 0.62 -6.20 10.91
C ALA A 145 1.18 -7.63 10.95
N LYS A 146 2.14 -7.86 11.85
CA LYS A 146 2.89 -9.10 11.99
C LYS A 146 2.25 -10.00 13.04
N VAL A 147 2.18 -11.29 12.75
CA VAL A 147 1.91 -12.31 13.77
C VAL A 147 3.14 -12.51 14.64
N VAL A 148 3.01 -12.25 15.94
CA VAL A 148 4.09 -12.41 16.93
C VAL A 148 4.07 -13.80 17.55
N SER A 149 2.88 -14.33 17.84
CA SER A 149 2.71 -15.63 18.49
C SER A 149 1.43 -16.30 18.05
N GLN A 150 1.47 -17.63 17.98
CA GLN A 150 0.32 -18.50 17.72
C GLN A 150 0.47 -19.75 18.57
N ARG A 151 -0.54 -20.05 19.40
CA ARG A 151 -0.52 -21.20 20.30
C ARG A 151 -1.89 -21.82 20.48
N GLU A 152 -1.88 -23.09 20.84
CA GLU A 152 -3.05 -23.87 21.24
C GLU A 152 -3.01 -24.02 22.76
N HIS A 153 -4.14 -23.76 23.41
CA HIS A 153 -4.33 -23.90 24.86
C HIS A 153 -4.78 -25.32 25.22
N GLU A 154 -4.68 -25.67 26.50
CA GLU A 154 -5.05 -27.00 27.01
C GLU A 154 -6.54 -27.33 26.81
N ASP A 155 -7.39 -26.31 26.72
CA ASP A 155 -8.83 -26.42 26.43
C ASP A 155 -9.14 -26.61 24.94
N GLY A 156 -8.11 -26.65 24.08
CA GLY A 156 -8.24 -26.76 22.63
C GLY A 156 -8.57 -25.43 21.94
N THR A 157 -8.56 -24.30 22.65
CA THR A 157 -8.69 -22.98 22.03
C THR A 157 -7.38 -22.52 21.40
N PHE A 158 -7.48 -21.71 20.36
CA PHE A 158 -6.34 -21.12 19.67
C PHE A 158 -6.23 -19.65 20.02
N GLU A 159 -5.02 -19.21 20.34
CA GLU A 159 -4.68 -17.81 20.57
C GLU A 159 -3.65 -17.35 19.53
N THR A 160 -3.92 -16.20 18.93
CA THR A 160 -3.03 -15.52 18.00
C THR A 160 -2.77 -14.10 18.51
N VAL A 161 -1.51 -13.73 18.59
CA VAL A 161 -1.09 -12.36 18.94
C VAL A 161 -0.53 -11.69 17.70
N VAL A 162 -1.10 -10.55 17.35
CA VAL A 162 -0.65 -9.68 16.26
C VAL A 162 -0.10 -8.38 16.81
N GLU A 163 0.87 -7.83 16.11
CA GLU A 163 1.52 -6.57 16.44
C GLU A 163 1.69 -5.72 15.20
N MET A 164 1.51 -4.42 15.36
CA MET A 164 1.91 -3.43 14.37
C MET A 164 2.73 -2.33 15.05
N ALA A 165 3.71 -1.83 14.31
CA ALA A 165 4.53 -0.70 14.74
C ALA A 165 4.11 0.56 13.98
N LEU A 166 3.60 1.55 14.71
CA LEU A 166 3.36 2.88 14.19
C LEU A 166 4.68 3.65 14.22
N GLN A 167 5.22 3.90 13.04
CA GLN A 167 6.47 4.61 12.83
C GLN A 167 6.29 6.12 13.04
N GLU A 168 7.39 6.86 13.15
CA GLU A 168 7.37 8.32 13.37
C GLU A 168 6.64 9.07 12.23
N ASN A 169 6.87 8.67 10.98
CA ASN A 169 6.20 9.23 9.81
C ASN A 169 4.67 9.08 9.88
N PHE A 170 4.16 8.01 10.52
CA PHE A 170 2.72 7.82 10.69
C PHE A 170 2.11 9.00 11.47
N ARG A 171 2.77 9.48 12.53
CA ARG A 171 2.27 10.60 13.34
C ARG A 171 2.26 11.91 12.55
N GLU A 172 3.32 12.18 11.79
CA GLU A 172 3.42 13.35 10.91
C GLU A 172 2.24 13.39 9.92
N CYS A 173 1.94 12.24 9.30
CA CYS A 173 0.85 12.06 8.36
C CYS A 173 -0.54 12.19 9.00
N LEU A 174 -0.69 11.86 10.29
CA LEU A 174 -1.94 12.11 11.00
C LEU A 174 -2.14 13.60 11.29
N THR A 175 -1.08 14.33 11.62
CA THR A 175 -1.18 15.74 12.01
C THR A 175 -1.23 16.71 10.83
N SER A 176 -0.75 16.30 9.66
CA SER A 176 -0.69 17.18 8.49
C SER A 176 -2.01 17.21 7.73
N SER A 177 -2.47 18.41 7.36
CA SER A 177 -3.65 18.61 6.50
C SER A 177 -3.43 18.18 5.05
N SER A 178 -2.21 17.73 4.70
CA SER A 178 -1.71 17.59 3.33
C SER A 178 -1.10 16.21 3.05
N ILE A 179 -1.76 15.15 3.54
CA ILE A 179 -1.43 13.73 3.28
C ILE A 179 -1.23 13.46 1.77
N GLN A 180 -1.99 14.18 0.95
CA GLN A 180 -2.05 14.08 -0.50
C GLN A 180 -0.76 14.52 -1.22
N THR A 181 -0.08 15.53 -0.66
CA THR A 181 1.13 16.13 -1.25
C THR A 181 2.42 15.61 -0.63
N ASP A 182 2.38 15.06 0.58
CA ASP A 182 3.57 14.55 1.25
C ASP A 182 3.94 13.16 0.72
N PRO A 183 5.11 12.99 0.06
CA PRO A 183 5.56 11.68 -0.41
C PRO A 183 5.76 10.65 0.73
N ASN A 184 5.97 11.09 1.98
CA ASN A 184 6.16 10.22 3.14
C ASN A 184 4.85 9.61 3.66
N CYS A 185 3.71 10.20 3.27
CA CYS A 185 2.37 9.77 3.64
C CYS A 185 1.69 8.93 2.56
N LYS A 186 2.37 8.71 1.44
CA LYS A 186 1.85 7.84 0.37
C LYS A 186 2.18 6.40 0.70
N VAL A 187 1.13 5.59 0.80
CA VAL A 187 1.30 4.15 0.75
C VAL A 187 1.78 3.78 -0.64
N GLN A 188 3.05 3.41 -0.77
CA GLN A 188 3.53 2.77 -1.98
C GLN A 188 3.10 1.30 -1.93
N PRO A 189 2.28 0.82 -2.87
CA PRO A 189 2.02 -0.60 -3.00
C PRO A 189 3.35 -1.28 -3.22
N GLY A 190 3.82 -2.04 -2.22
CA GLY A 190 5.06 -2.80 -2.29
C GLY A 190 4.92 -4.00 -3.22
N TYR A 191 4.67 -3.79 -4.51
CA TYR A 191 5.01 -4.78 -5.51
C TYR A 191 6.49 -4.58 -5.81
N ARG A 192 7.37 -5.40 -5.20
CA ARG A 192 8.77 -5.47 -5.62
C ARG A 192 8.77 -5.93 -7.07
N THR A 193 9.00 -5.02 -8.02
CA THR A 193 9.40 -5.40 -9.36
C THR A 193 10.82 -5.94 -9.26
N LEU A 194 10.95 -7.27 -9.18
CA LEU A 194 12.25 -7.91 -9.33
C LEU A 194 12.65 -7.74 -10.81
N ASN A 195 13.66 -6.90 -11.06
CA ASN A 195 14.30 -6.86 -12.36
C ASN A 195 15.13 -8.14 -12.53
N VAL A 196 14.57 -9.13 -13.20
CA VAL A 196 15.15 -10.47 -13.45
C VAL A 196 16.41 -10.42 -14.34
N GLN A 197 16.82 -9.25 -14.84
CA GLN A 197 18.02 -9.14 -15.66
C GLN A 197 19.32 -8.94 -14.88
N ASN A 198 19.29 -8.68 -13.57
CA ASN A 198 20.53 -8.39 -12.82
C ASN A 198 20.54 -8.79 -11.34
N THR A 199 19.84 -9.85 -10.95
CA THR A 199 19.93 -10.40 -9.59
C THR A 199 20.75 -11.68 -9.59
N THR A 200 21.95 -11.62 -9.01
CA THR A 200 22.61 -12.80 -8.44
C THR A 200 21.66 -13.42 -7.40
N PRO A 201 21.35 -14.71 -7.50
CA PRO A 201 20.44 -15.37 -6.57
C PRO A 201 21.14 -15.50 -5.23
N THR A 202 20.79 -14.65 -4.26
CA THR A 202 21.04 -14.98 -2.86
C THR A 202 19.97 -15.99 -2.47
N SER A 203 20.37 -17.25 -2.52
CA SER A 203 19.61 -18.38 -1.98
C SER A 203 19.22 -18.08 -0.54
N ASN A 204 17.96 -18.32 -0.20
CA ASN A 204 17.47 -18.90 1.06
C ASN A 204 16.03 -18.44 1.31
N PHE A 205 15.09 -19.06 0.60
CA PHE A 205 13.71 -19.18 1.06
C PHE A 205 13.23 -20.59 0.69
N TYR A 206 13.21 -21.46 1.70
CA TYR A 206 12.51 -22.74 1.76
C TYR A 206 12.59 -23.66 0.53
N SER A 207 13.50 -24.63 0.56
CA SER A 207 13.25 -25.95 -0.02
C SER A 207 12.67 -26.84 1.08
N ILE A 208 11.51 -27.44 0.79
CA ILE A 208 10.91 -28.53 1.56
C ILE A 208 11.46 -29.81 0.91
N GLU A 209 12.18 -30.63 1.67
CA GLU A 209 12.40 -32.05 1.33
C GLU A 209 11.20 -32.87 1.82
#